data_AF-A0A936YW17-F1
#
_entry.id   AF-A0A936YW17-F1
#
_cell.length_a   1.000
_cell.length_b   1.000
_cell.length_c   1.000
_cell.angle_alpha   90.00
_cell.angle_beta   90.00
_cell.angle_gamma   90.00
#
_symmetry.space_group_name_H-M   'P 1'
#
loop_
_entity.id
_entity.type
_entity.pdbx_description
1 polymer ?
#
loop_
_entity_poly.entity_id
_entity_poly.type
_entity_poly.pdbx_seq_one_letter_code
_entity_poly.pdbx_strand_id
1 'polypeptide(L)' 'MIQIKFTKFGAHSAFGGFAPGDTMRAPDALARHLVEEAQVAEYVQPKAPAPAPQPAEAPAPAPTPTPRKVRSK' A
#
# COMPACT_ATOMS: atom_id res chain seq x y z
N MET A 1 -3.26 -10.53 -9.07
CA MET A 1 -4.73 -10.66 -8.95
C MET A 1 -5.07 -10.74 -7.47
N ILE A 2 -6.11 -10.04 -7.03
CA ILE A 2 -6.51 -9.94 -5.60
C ILE A 2 -7.85 -10.64 -5.41
N GLN A 3 -8.02 -11.32 -4.28
CA GLN A 3 -9.30 -11.93 -3.91
C GLN A 3 -10.04 -11.02 -2.92
N ILE A 4 -11.27 -10.68 -3.28
CA ILE A 4 -12.19 -9.90 -2.46
C ILE A 4 -13.43 -10.74 -2.11
N LYS A 5 -14.06 -10.45 -0.98
CA LYS A 5 -15.31 -11.04 -0.52
C LYS A 5 -16.34 -9.94 -0.46
N PHE A 6 -17.44 -10.12 -1.17
CA PHE A 6 -18.56 -9.21 -1.09
C PHE A 6 -19.21 -9.33 0.28
N THR A 7 -19.52 -8.18 0.87
CA THR A 7 -20.20 -8.08 2.17
C THR A 7 -21.62 -7.53 2.03
N LYS A 8 -21.95 -7.02 0.84
CA LYS A 8 -23.26 -6.45 0.48
C LYS A 8 -23.80 -7.13 -0.78
N PHE A 9 -25.12 -7.04 -0.96
CA PHE A 9 -25.76 -7.38 -2.23
C PHE A 9 -25.56 -6.26 -3.24
N GLY A 10 -25.38 -6.61 -4.51
CA GLY A 10 -25.33 -5.64 -5.58
C GLY A 10 -25.26 -6.30 -6.94
N ALA A 11 -25.18 -5.48 -7.98
CA ALA A 11 -24.97 -5.93 -9.34
C ALA A 11 -23.98 -5.01 -10.04
N HIS A 12 -23.11 -5.60 -10.86
CA HIS A 12 -22.15 -4.87 -11.65
C HIS A 12 -22.22 -5.35 -13.09
N SER A 13 -22.31 -4.43 -14.05
CA SER A 13 -22.58 -4.75 -15.46
C SER A 13 -21.59 -5.73 -16.08
N ALA A 14 -20.34 -5.74 -15.60
CA ALA A 14 -19.29 -6.61 -16.11
C ALA A 14 -19.31 -8.06 -15.58
N PHE A 15 -19.96 -8.35 -14.45
CA PHE A 15 -19.90 -9.68 -13.80
C PHE A 15 -21.20 -10.13 -13.13
N GLY A 16 -22.28 -9.37 -13.31
CA GLY A 16 -23.62 -9.73 -12.83
C GLY A 16 -23.86 -9.39 -11.37
N GLY A 17 -24.82 -10.10 -10.77
CA GLY A 17 -25.18 -9.96 -9.36
C GLY A 17 -24.16 -10.60 -8.43
N PHE A 18 -23.95 -10.00 -7.26
CA PHE A 18 -23.12 -10.55 -6.19
C PHE A 18 -23.86 -10.46 -4.84
N ALA A 19 -23.59 -11.43 -3.96
CA ALA A 19 -24.18 -11.53 -2.64
C ALA A 19 -23.13 -11.48 -1.52
N PRO A 20 -23.53 -11.13 -0.28
CA PRO A 20 -22.66 -11.24 0.89
C PRO A 20 -22.17 -12.67 1.05
N GLY A 21 -20.85 -12.85 1.11
CA GLY A 21 -20.22 -14.16 1.16
C GLY A 21 -19.53 -14.58 -0.13
N ASP A 22 -19.93 -14.03 -1.27
CA ASP A 22 -19.30 -14.35 -2.55
C ASP A 22 -17.86 -13.87 -2.58
N THR A 23 -16.98 -14.69 -3.16
CA THR A 23 -15.58 -14.33 -3.37
C THR A 23 -15.27 -14.21 -4.85
N MET A 24 -14.58 -13.13 -5.22
CA MET A 24 -14.19 -12.85 -6.61
C MET A 24 -12.72 -12.50 -6.68
N ARG A 25 -12.06 -12.91 -7.77
CA ARG A 25 -10.71 -12.46 -8.10
C ARG A 25 -10.76 -11.32 -9.09
N ALA A 26 -10.20 -10.18 -8.70
CA ALA A 26 -10.21 -8.95 -9.48
C ALA A 26 -8.77 -8.42 -9.70
N PRO A 27 -8.53 -7.63 -10.76
CA PRO A 27 -7.32 -6.83 -10.86
C PRO A 27 -7.27 -5.77 -9.75
N ASP A 28 -6.07 -5.29 -9.40
CA ASP A 28 -5.82 -4.39 -8.26
C ASP A 28 -6.70 -3.13 -8.32
N ALA A 29 -6.78 -2.49 -9.49
CA ALA A 29 -7.59 -1.29 -9.70
C ALA A 29 -9.09 -1.52 -9.42
N LEU A 30 -9.65 -2.64 -9.89
CA LEU A 30 -11.06 -2.96 -9.67
C LEU A 30 -11.32 -3.34 -8.20
N ALA A 31 -10.40 -4.05 -7.58
CA ALA A 31 -10.50 -4.41 -6.16
C ALA A 31 -10.50 -3.14 -5.28
N ARG A 32 -9.62 -2.16 -5.57
CA ARG A 32 -9.63 -0.87 -4.86
C ARG A 32 -10.94 -0.13 -5.05
N HIS A 33 -11.46 -0.05 -6.27
CA HIS A 33 -12.75 0.60 -6.51
C HIS A 33 -13.89 -0.07 -5.73
N LEU A 34 -13.96 -1.40 -5.72
CA LEU A 34 -15.04 -2.13 -5.03
C LEU A 34 -14.96 -2.05 -3.50
N VAL A 35 -13.74 -1.95 -2.94
CA VAL A 35 -13.50 -1.91 -1.50
C VAL A 35 -13.50 -0.47 -0.95
N GLU A 36 -12.73 0.43 -1.56
CA GLU A 36 -12.51 1.79 -1.07
C GLU A 36 -13.64 2.74 -1.49
N GLU A 37 -14.05 2.72 -2.76
CA GLU A 37 -15.05 3.65 -3.30
C GLU A 37 -16.48 3.12 -3.09
N ALA A 38 -16.78 1.92 -3.57
CA ALA A 38 -18.12 1.34 -3.51
C ALA A 38 -18.45 0.72 -2.13
N GLN A 39 -17.44 0.35 -1.34
CA GLN A 39 -17.59 -0.26 0.00
C GLN A 39 -18.57 -1.46 0.01
N VAL A 40 -18.51 -2.30 -1.01
CA VAL A 40 -19.36 -3.50 -1.16
C VAL A 40 -18.60 -4.80 -0.91
N ALA A 41 -17.27 -4.74 -0.76
CA ALA A 41 -16.40 -5.88 -0.59
C ALA A 41 -15.24 -5.61 0.38
N GLU A 42 -14.61 -6.68 0.85
CA GLU A 42 -13.42 -6.68 1.71
C GLU A 42 -12.33 -7.57 1.11
N TYR A 43 -11.06 -7.26 1.39
CA TYR A 43 -9.93 -8.09 0.95
C TYR A 43 -9.87 -9.42 1.73
N VAL A 44 -9.97 -10.56 1.03
CA VAL A 44 -9.93 -11.91 1.65
C VAL A 44 -8.52 -12.32 2.04
N GLN A 45 -7.54 -11.89 1.26
CA GLN A 45 -6.14 -11.96 1.64
C GLN A 45 -5.62 -10.52 1.69
N PRO A 46 -5.03 -10.09 2.80
CA PRO A 46 -4.26 -8.85 2.79
C PRO A 46 -3.17 -9.05 1.73
N LYS A 47 -3.15 -8.17 0.72
CA LYS A 47 -1.98 -8.01 -0.14
C LYS A 47 -0.81 -7.90 0.83
N ALA A 48 0.11 -8.88 0.80
CA ALA A 48 1.29 -8.83 1.65
C ALA A 48 1.86 -7.41 1.50
N PRO A 49 2.05 -6.67 2.61
CA PRO A 49 2.43 -5.28 2.53
C PRO A 49 3.66 -5.20 1.63
N ALA A 50 3.60 -4.34 0.62
CA ALA A 50 4.79 -4.02 -0.16
C ALA A 50 5.91 -3.71 0.87
N PRO A 51 7.13 -4.27 0.70
CA PRO A 51 8.18 -4.06 1.66
C PRO A 51 8.28 -2.56 1.91
N ALA A 52 8.14 -2.18 3.19
CA ALA A 52 8.28 -0.80 3.62
C ALA A 52 9.55 -0.23 2.96
N PRO A 53 9.54 1.04 2.51
CA PRO A 53 10.75 1.67 2.03
C PRO A 53 11.83 1.43 3.07
N GLN A 54 12.89 0.74 2.67
CA GLN A 54 14.04 0.48 3.52
C GLN A 54 14.47 1.82 4.12
N PRO A 55 14.84 1.88 5.41
CA PRO A 55 15.32 3.10 6.01
C PRO A 55 16.43 3.65 5.12
N ALA A 56 16.23 4.83 4.54
CA ALA A 56 17.30 5.53 3.86
C ALA A 56 18.43 5.67 4.87
N GLU A 57 19.57 5.07 4.55
CA GLU A 57 20.77 5.10 5.36
C GLU A 57 21.07 6.56 5.76
N ALA A 58 21.37 6.73 7.05
CA ALA A 58 21.66 8.00 7.67
C ALA A 58 22.72 8.78 6.87
N PRO A 59 22.53 10.09 6.61
CA PRO A 59 23.68 10.92 6.29
C PRO A 59 24.58 10.96 7.54
N ALA A 60 25.81 10.46 7.36
CA ALA A 60 26.87 10.53 8.35
C ALA A 60 27.00 11.95 8.95
N PRO A 61 27.32 12.10 10.25
CA PRO A 61 27.54 13.41 10.83
C PRO A 61 28.69 14.10 10.08
N ALA A 62 28.45 15.34 9.67
CA ALA A 62 29.41 16.18 8.95
C ALA A 62 30.77 16.21 9.69
N PRO A 63 31.90 16.07 8.98
CA PRO A 63 33.20 16.24 9.61
C PRO A 63 33.33 17.69 10.08
N THR A 64 33.51 17.87 11.38
CA THR A 64 33.85 19.12 12.02
C THR A 64 35.08 19.74 11.34
N PRO A 65 35.01 20.94 10.75
CA PRO A 65 36.22 21.62 10.33
C PRO A 65 36.89 22.22 11.56
N THR A 66 37.97 21.60 12.04
CA THR A 66 38.95 22.27 12.90
C THR A 66 40.13 22.74 12.07
N PRO A 67 40.20 24.04 11.71
CA PRO A 67 41.45 24.71 11.47
C PRO A 67 41.78 25.57 12.71
N ARG A 68 43.01 25.88 13.08
CA ARG A 68 44.37 25.45 12.75
C ARG A 68 45.19 26.25 13.76
N LYS A 69 46.13 25.62 14.47
CA LYS A 69 46.98 26.31 15.45
C LYS A 69 47.79 27.38 14.71
N VAL A 70 47.48 28.65 14.93
CA VAL A 70 48.25 29.77 14.41
C VAL A 70 49.51 29.86 15.25
N ARG A 71 50.59 29.24 14.77
CA ARG A 71 51.94 29.54 15.24
C ARG A 71 52.38 30.78 14.48
N SER A 72 52.43 31.92 15.14
CA SER A 72 53.05 33.12 14.58
C SER A 72 53.87 33.83 15.66
N LYS A 73 55.19 33.78 15.40
CA LYS A 73 56.32 34.64 15.80
C LYS A 73 56.51 35.05 17.26
#